data_AF-A0A7W0QW35-F1
#
_entry.id   AF-A0A7W0QW35-F1
#
_cell.length_a   1.000
_cell.length_b   1.000
_cell.length_c   1.000
_cell.angle_alpha   90.00
_cell.angle_beta   90.00
_cell.angle_gamma   90.00
#
_symmetry.space_group_name_H-M   'P 1'
#
loop_
_entity.id
_entity.type
_entity.pdbx_description
1 polymer ?
#
loop_
_entity_poly.entity_id
_entity_poly.type
_entity_poly.pdbx_seq_one_letter_code
_entity_poly.pdbx_strand_id
1 'polypeptide(L)'
;MAFNKQSGPPASAKQVQYLLSLIEKAGHTGFRDARGPLGLTQRQAGGKFTIGEASALIDQLVAADGDPDVFGRGVGDGSPSMEQVSAADRLEAERTGI
;
A
#
# COMPACT_ATOMS: atom_id res chain seq x y z
N MET A 1 9.95 10.03 -22.67
CA MET A 1 9.70 9.89 -21.21
C MET A 1 10.54 10.91 -20.46
N ALA A 2 9.96 11.80 -19.65
CA ALA A 2 10.70 12.90 -19.01
C ALA A 2 11.18 12.54 -17.59
N PHE A 3 12.35 11.93 -17.48
CA PHE A 3 13.08 11.70 -16.21
C PHE A 3 13.84 12.95 -15.70
N ASN A 4 13.35 14.15 -16.02
CA ASN A 4 14.13 15.39 -15.90
C ASN A 4 13.46 16.50 -15.05
N LYS A 5 12.64 16.17 -14.05
CA LYS A 5 12.14 17.18 -13.12
C LYS A 5 12.90 17.10 -11.79
N GLN A 6 14.07 17.75 -11.83
CA GLN A 6 14.56 18.64 -10.78
C GLN A 6 14.57 18.05 -9.37
N SER A 7 15.75 17.56 -8.94
CA SER A 7 16.04 17.30 -7.54
C SER A 7 15.60 18.50 -6.70
N GLY A 8 14.45 18.38 -6.06
CA GLY A 8 13.88 19.41 -5.21
C GLY A 8 14.73 19.64 -3.96
N PRO A 9 14.35 20.62 -3.12
CA PRO A 9 14.98 20.81 -1.82
C PRO A 9 14.99 19.50 -1.04
N PRO A 10 16.05 19.25 -0.24
CA PRO A 10 16.13 18.06 0.59
C PRO A 10 14.94 18.00 1.54
N ALA A 11 14.44 16.79 1.79
CA ALA A 11 13.38 16.56 2.76
C ALA A 11 13.81 17.07 4.14
N SER A 12 12.86 17.62 4.90
CA SER A 12 13.13 18.02 6.27
C SER A 12 13.45 16.79 7.12
N ALA A 13 14.36 16.93 8.09
CA ALA A 13 14.68 15.85 9.03
C ALA A 13 13.42 15.28 9.71
N LYS A 14 12.41 16.12 9.98
CA LYS A 14 11.12 15.66 10.51
C LYS A 14 10.37 14.73 9.55
N GLN A 15 10.38 15.02 8.25
CA GLN A 15 9.74 14.17 7.24
C GLN A 15 10.45 12.83 7.11
N VAL A 16 11.78 12.82 7.15
CA VAL A 16 12.57 11.58 7.09
C VAL A 16 12.36 10.73 8.35
N GLN A 17 12.30 11.34 9.53
CA GLN A 17 11.99 10.61 10.77
C GLN A 17 10.57 10.04 10.76
N TYR A 18 9.59 10.79 10.25
CA TYR A 18 8.22 10.30 10.13
C TYR A 18 8.11 9.12 9.17
N LEU A 19 8.81 9.18 8.03
CA LEU A 19 8.94 8.05 7.11
C LEU A 19 9.54 6.82 7.78
N LEU A 20 10.59 6.98 8.58
CA LEU A 20 11.21 5.88 9.30
C LEU A 20 10.18 5.20 10.22
N SER A 21 9.41 5.99 10.98
CA SER A 21 8.36 5.45 11.85
C SER A 21 7.27 4.70 11.06
N LEU A 22 6.85 5.18 9.89
CA LEU A 22 5.89 4.48 9.05
C LEU A 22 6.45 3.17 8.48
N ILE A 23 7.72 3.17 8.09
CA ILE A 23 8.42 1.98 7.60
C ILE A 23 8.58 0.93 8.71
N GLU A 24 8.90 1.36 9.94
CA GLU A 24 8.95 0.49 11.12
C GLU A 24 7.57 -0.09 11.45
N LYS A 25 6.50 0.70 11.36
CA LYS A 25 5.11 0.21 11.51
C LYS A 25 4.75 -0.82 10.45
N ALA A 26 5.23 -0.65 9.22
CA ALA A 26 5.07 -1.63 8.14
C ALA A 26 5.90 -2.91 8.33
N GLY A 27 6.70 -3.02 9.40
CA GLY A 27 7.48 -4.20 9.75
C GLY A 27 8.91 -4.20 9.21
N HIS A 28 9.40 -3.08 8.69
CA HIS A 28 10.76 -2.95 8.17
C HIS A 28 11.69 -2.26 9.17
N THR A 29 12.93 -2.73 9.29
CA THR A 29 13.93 -2.13 10.21
C THR A 29 14.50 -0.80 9.72
N GLY A 30 14.19 -0.38 8.49
CA GLY A 30 14.59 0.91 7.95
C GLY A 30 14.60 0.97 6.41
N PHE A 31 15.05 2.11 5.87
CA PHE A 31 15.01 2.40 4.42
C PHE A 31 15.76 1.40 3.54
N ARG A 32 16.79 0.74 4.10
CA ARG A 32 17.59 -0.24 3.36
C ARG A 32 16.84 -1.55 3.15
N ASP A 33 16.10 -1.97 4.18
CA ASP A 33 15.28 -3.18 4.16
C ASP A 33 14.03 -2.96 3.29
N ALA A 34 13.39 -1.80 3.45
CA ALA A 34 12.24 -1.39 2.66
C ALA A 34 12.57 -1.09 1.18
N ARG A 35 13.86 -1.11 0.78
CA ARG A 35 14.30 -0.77 -0.58
C ARG A 35 13.70 -1.70 -1.64
N GLY A 36 13.67 -3.00 -1.38
CA GLY A 36 13.08 -3.99 -2.28
C GLY A 36 11.58 -3.82 -2.42
N PRO A 37 10.80 -3.95 -1.33
CA PRO A 37 9.34 -3.92 -1.40
C PRO A 37 8.78 -2.54 -1.81
N LEU A 38 9.42 -1.43 -1.43
CA LEU A 38 8.99 -0.08 -1.78
C LEU A 38 9.69 0.48 -3.03
N GLY A 39 10.57 -0.29 -3.68
CA GLY A 39 11.27 0.14 -4.90
C GLY A 39 12.17 1.36 -4.73
N LEU A 40 12.73 1.59 -3.53
CA LEU A 40 13.54 2.78 -3.25
C LEU A 40 14.86 2.77 -4.02
N THR A 41 15.31 3.96 -4.41
CA THR A 41 16.63 4.15 -5.02
C THR A 41 17.75 4.01 -3.98
N GLN A 42 18.98 3.77 -4.42
CA GLN A 42 20.15 3.68 -3.53
C GLN A 42 20.34 4.96 -2.68
N ARG A 43 20.01 6.13 -3.24
CA ARG A 43 20.07 7.42 -2.53
C ARG A 43 19.06 7.47 -1.38
N GLN A 44 17.82 7.05 -1.66
CA GLN A 44 16.72 7.02 -0.69
C GLN A 44 16.95 5.96 0.40
N ALA A 45 17.53 4.81 0.06
CA ALA A 45 17.95 3.80 1.04
C ALA A 45 19.01 4.34 2.04
N GLY A 46 19.72 5.41 1.66
CA GLY A 46 20.63 6.16 2.54
C GLY A 46 19.96 7.32 3.29
N GLY A 47 18.62 7.40 3.32
CA GLY A 47 17.87 8.45 4.02
C GLY A 47 17.79 9.79 3.28
N LYS A 48 18.26 9.86 2.02
CA LYS A 48 18.35 11.10 1.25
C LYS A 48 17.15 11.25 0.31
N PHE A 49 16.08 11.83 0.82
CA PHE A 49 14.86 12.16 0.09
C PHE A 49 14.80 13.65 -0.24
N THR A 50 14.12 14.01 -1.33
CA THR A 50 13.63 15.37 -1.56
C THR A 50 12.26 15.55 -0.89
N ILE A 51 11.82 16.79 -0.66
CA ILE A 51 10.51 17.07 -0.04
C ILE A 51 9.38 16.36 -0.81
N GLY A 52 9.39 16.45 -2.15
CA GLY A 52 8.35 15.82 -2.98
C GLY A 52 8.36 14.30 -2.93
N GLU A 53 9.54 13.66 -2.97
CA GLU A 53 9.66 12.20 -2.83
C GLU A 53 9.23 11.73 -1.44
N ALA A 54 9.60 12.47 -0.40
CA ALA A 54 9.24 12.11 0.97
C ALA A 54 7.72 12.19 1.17
N SER A 55 7.09 13.27 0.73
CA SER A 55 5.63 13.43 0.79
C SER A 55 4.89 12.33 0.04
N ALA A 56 5.31 12.02 -1.20
CA ALA A 56 4.67 10.96 -1.98
C ALA A 56 4.78 9.58 -1.33
N LEU A 57 5.93 9.27 -0.72
CA LEU A 57 6.13 8.00 -0.02
C LEU A 57 5.33 7.93 1.29
N ILE A 58 5.20 9.05 2.01
CA ILE A 58 4.34 9.15 3.20
C ILE A 58 2.89 8.87 2.81
N ASP A 59 2.37 9.52 1.77
CA ASP A 59 0.99 9.33 1.32
C ASP A 59 0.73 7.86 0.94
N GLN A 60 1.67 7.21 0.26
CA GLN A 60 1.58 5.79 -0.09
C GLN A 60 1.56 4.89 1.15
N LEU A 61 2.47 5.11 2.11
CA LEU A 61 2.55 4.30 3.33
C LEU A 61 1.34 4.52 4.25
N VAL A 62 0.84 5.75 4.35
CA VAL A 62 -0.36 6.06 5.14
C VAL A 62 -1.60 5.44 4.51
N ALA A 63 -1.75 5.52 3.18
CA ALA A 63 -2.87 4.91 2.48
C ALA A 63 -2.92 3.39 2.70
N ALA A 64 -1.76 2.74 2.69
CA ALA A 64 -1.70 1.30 2.86
C ALA A 64 -1.60 0.82 4.32
N ASP A 65 -1.31 1.70 5.28
CA ASP A 65 -1.53 1.45 6.73
C ASP A 65 -3.03 1.51 7.07
N GLY A 66 -3.80 2.34 6.35
CA GLY A 66 -5.27 2.42 6.47
C GLY A 66 -6.01 1.27 5.76
N ASP A 67 -5.44 0.72 4.69
CA ASP A 67 -5.96 -0.41 3.92
C ASP A 67 -4.94 -1.58 3.89
N PRO A 68 -5.04 -2.56 4.82
CA PRO A 68 -4.09 -3.68 4.92
C PRO A 68 -4.06 -4.60 3.69
N ASP A 69 -4.95 -4.42 2.71
CA ASP A 69 -5.04 -5.22 1.48
C ASP A 69 -4.09 -4.72 0.35
N VAL A 70 -3.56 -3.49 0.45
CA VAL A 70 -2.87 -2.82 -0.66
C VAL A 70 -1.42 -3.30 -0.85
N PHE A 71 -0.73 -3.67 0.24
CA PHE A 71 0.64 -4.23 0.16
C PHE A 71 0.68 -5.76 -0.02
N GLY A 72 -0.45 -6.45 0.06
CA GLY A 72 -0.57 -7.90 -0.16
C GLY A 72 -0.92 -8.32 -1.58
N ARG A 73 -1.32 -7.39 -2.47
CA ARG A 73 -1.81 -7.72 -3.81
C ARG A 73 -0.71 -7.82 -4.87
N GLY A 74 0.26 -8.70 -4.62
CA GLY A 74 1.21 -9.20 -5.59
C GLY A 74 1.17 -10.73 -5.65
N VAL A 75 0.35 -11.26 -6.56
CA VAL A 75 0.29 -12.68 -6.99
C VAL A 75 -0.39 -13.64 -6.01
N GLY A 76 -1.72 -13.59 -6.00
CA GLY A 76 -2.58 -14.69 -5.58
C GLY A 76 -3.65 -14.90 -6.64
N ASP A 77 -3.51 -15.99 -7.40
CA ASP A 77 -4.57 -16.63 -8.16
C ASP A 77 -5.89 -16.59 -7.38
N GLY A 78 -6.87 -15.85 -7.88
CA GLY A 78 -8.05 -15.50 -7.09
C GLY A 78 -8.99 -14.61 -7.88
N SER A 79 -9.62 -15.21 -8.89
CA SER A 79 -10.75 -14.70 -9.65
C SER A 79 -11.66 -13.80 -8.82
N PRO A 80 -11.82 -12.50 -9.15
CA PRO A 80 -12.93 -11.72 -8.65
C PRO A 80 -14.15 -12.08 -9.50
N SER A 81 -14.92 -13.05 -9.03
CA SER A 81 -16.31 -13.23 -9.47
C SER A 81 -17.20 -13.38 -8.25
N MET A 82 -17.23 -12.32 -7.45
CA MET A 82 -18.46 -11.93 -6.78
C MET A 82 -19.32 -11.24 -7.83
N GLU A 83 -20.43 -11.86 -8.23
CA GLU A 83 -21.70 -11.13 -8.42
C GLU A 83 -22.84 -12.17 -8.59
N GLN A 84 -23.43 -12.56 -7.45
CA GLN A 84 -24.89 -12.66 -7.25
C GLN A 84 -25.73 -13.67 -8.03
N VAL A 85 -26.37 -14.59 -7.29
CA VAL A 85 -27.81 -14.88 -7.45
C VAL A 85 -28.40 -15.36 -6.11
N SER A 86 -29.14 -14.42 -5.49
CA SER A 86 -30.37 -14.59 -4.71
C SER A 86 -30.51 -15.78 -3.77
N ALA A 87 -30.26 -15.51 -2.49
CA ALA A 87 -30.77 -16.27 -1.34
C ALA A 87 -32.29 -16.08 -1.09
N ALA A 88 -33.09 -15.82 -2.12
CA ALA A 88 -34.52 -15.52 -1.99
C ALA A 88 -35.47 -16.67 -2.42
N ASP A 89 -34.96 -17.76 -3.00
CA ASP A 89 -35.81 -18.78 -3.67
C ASP A 89 -35.72 -20.17 -3.03
N ARG A 90 -35.72 -20.26 -1.69
CA ARG A 90 -35.72 -21.57 -1.01
C ARG A 90 -36.80 -21.76 0.05
N LEU A 91 -37.80 -20.89 0.08
CA LEU A 91 -38.97 -21.03 0.95
C LEU A 91 -40.20 -21.51 0.18
N GLU A 92 -40.06 -22.56 -0.64
CA GLU A 92 -41.20 -23.26 -1.25
C GLU A 92 -41.03 -24.77 -1.13
N ALA A 93 -41.06 -25.28 0.11
CA ALA A 93 -41.10 -26.71 0.36
C ALA A 93 -41.76 -27.03 1.71
N GLU A 94 -42.90 -26.41 2.04
CA GLU A 94 -43.64 -26.78 3.26
C GLU A 94 -45.12 -26.39 3.25
N ARG A 95 -45.80 -26.47 2.10
CA ARG A 95 -47.27 -26.38 2.04
C ARG A 95 -47.88 -27.20 0.90
N THR A 96 -47.92 -28.52 1.05
CA THR A 96 -49.02 -29.37 0.56
C THR A 96 -48.92 -30.74 1.22
N GLY A 97 -49.44 -30.83 2.45
CA GLY A 97 -49.99 -32.06 2.98
C GLY A 97 -51.48 -31.82 3.23
N ILE A 98 -52.31 -32.18 2.25
CA ILE A 98 -53.67 -32.73 2.39
C ILE A 98 -53.88 -33.64 1.18
#